data_AF-A0A963MKD6-F1
#
_entry.id   AF-A0A963MKD6-F1
#
_cell.length_a   1.000
_cell.length_b   1.000
_cell.length_c   1.000
_cell.angle_alpha   90.00
_cell.angle_beta   90.00
_cell.angle_gamma   90.00
#
_symmetry.space_group_name_H-M   'P 1'
#
loop_
_entity.id
_entity.type
_entity.pdbx_description
1 polymer ?
#
loop_
_entity_poly.entity_id
_entity_poly.type
_entity_poly.pdbx_seq_one_letter_code
_entity_poly.pdbx_strand_id
1 'polypeptide(L)'
;MISLGPADPCLHSLLGLLIDPGGARTMSLAQWDKTIRLARQARLLGVLAHRIQSRAGLLADVPECVLGHLYSATAYSAHRSQLLRIELTALADVLPAELPVVLLKGAAYLVQDLEVARGRLPGDVDLMVARNDLDRAEAALLGAGWEAEEIDAYGERYYREWSHEL
;
A
#
# COMPACT_ATOMS: atom_id res chain seq x y z
N MET A 1 13.23 27.62 -6.49
CA MET A 1 12.56 26.82 -7.55
C MET A 1 13.50 25.69 -7.92
N ILE A 2 13.25 24.48 -7.41
CA ILE A 2 13.97 23.29 -7.86
C ILE A 2 13.47 23.04 -9.29
N SER A 3 14.33 23.34 -10.27
CA SER A 3 14.05 23.00 -11.67
C SER A 3 14.16 21.49 -11.78
N LEU A 4 13.02 20.80 -11.69
CA LEU A 4 12.91 19.44 -12.17
C LEU A 4 13.24 19.53 -13.66
N GLY A 5 14.35 18.91 -14.09
CA GLY A 5 14.69 18.79 -15.51
C GLY A 5 13.52 18.22 -16.31
N PRO A 6 13.58 18.19 -17.66
CA PRO A 6 12.49 17.64 -18.46
C PRO A 6 12.15 16.25 -17.93
N ALA A 7 10.97 16.11 -17.32
CA ALA A 7 10.63 14.88 -16.61
C ALA A 7 10.73 13.71 -17.60
N ASP A 8 11.36 12.62 -17.15
CA ASP A 8 11.62 11.46 -17.99
C ASP A 8 10.32 11.08 -18.74
N PRO A 9 10.33 10.93 -20.08
CA PRO A 9 9.16 10.51 -20.86
C PRO A 9 8.48 9.25 -20.30
N CYS A 10 9.22 8.41 -19.58
CA CYS A 10 8.71 7.21 -18.93
C CYS A 10 7.88 7.52 -17.68
N LEU A 11 8.26 8.55 -16.90
CA LEU A 11 7.46 9.04 -15.78
C LEU A 11 6.12 9.61 -16.27
N HIS A 12 6.15 10.35 -17.38
CA HIS A 12 4.93 10.87 -18.02
C HIS A 12 4.01 9.74 -18.48
N SER A 13 4.56 8.66 -19.04
CA SER A 13 3.78 7.49 -19.46
C SER A 13 3.08 6.82 -18.26
N LEU A 14 3.79 6.59 -17.16
CA LEU A 14 3.21 6.00 -15.96
C LEU A 14 2.12 6.89 -15.34
N LEU A 15 2.42 8.17 -15.13
CA LEU A 15 1.44 9.11 -14.56
C LEU A 15 0.22 9.26 -15.46
N GLY A 16 0.42 9.33 -16.79
CA GLY A 16 -0.64 9.38 -17.77
C GLY A 16 -1.57 8.16 -17.69
N LEU A 17 -1.00 6.95 -17.64
CA LEU A 17 -1.80 5.72 -17.49
C LEU A 17 -2.51 5.60 -16.15
N LEU A 18 -1.91 6.11 -15.08
CA LEU A 18 -2.58 6.16 -13.78
C LEU A 18 -3.78 7.10 -13.87
N ILE A 19 -3.63 8.29 -14.44
CA ILE A 19 -4.74 9.25 -14.60
C ILE A 19 -5.83 8.70 -15.52
N ASP A 20 -5.46 8.20 -16.70
CA ASP A 20 -6.37 7.58 -17.66
C ASP A 20 -5.78 6.26 -18.21
N PRO A 21 -6.28 5.09 -17.76
CA PRO A 21 -5.79 3.81 -18.24
C PRO A 21 -6.08 3.60 -19.74
N GLY A 22 -6.97 4.38 -20.36
CA GLY A 22 -7.26 4.32 -21.80
C GLY A 22 -6.03 4.50 -22.69
N GLY A 23 -5.00 5.21 -22.21
CA GLY A 23 -3.72 5.35 -22.91
C GLY A 23 -2.98 4.03 -23.15
N ALA A 24 -3.35 2.94 -22.46
CA ALA A 24 -2.80 1.61 -22.65
C ALA A 24 -2.93 1.12 -24.11
N ARG A 25 -3.99 1.53 -24.82
CA ARG A 25 -4.28 1.15 -26.22
C ARG A 25 -3.22 1.65 -27.21
N THR A 26 -2.58 2.77 -26.90
CA THR A 26 -1.65 3.45 -27.82
C THR A 26 -0.19 3.23 -27.46
N MET A 27 0.09 2.43 -26.43
CA MET A 27 1.45 2.19 -25.97
C MET A 27 2.17 1.17 -26.86
N SER A 28 3.35 1.57 -27.32
CA SER A 28 4.31 0.63 -27.90
C SER A 28 4.87 -0.31 -26.84
N LEU A 29 5.41 -1.46 -27.26
CA LEU A 29 6.08 -2.42 -26.38
C LEU A 29 7.28 -1.79 -25.64
N ALA A 30 8.01 -0.87 -26.28
CA ALA A 30 9.14 -0.18 -25.66
C ALA A 30 8.68 0.75 -24.52
N GLN A 31 7.52 1.40 -24.66
CA GLN A 31 6.91 2.19 -23.59
C GLN A 31 6.41 1.29 -22.47
N TRP A 32 5.82 0.13 -22.80
CA TRP A 32 5.37 -0.86 -21.81
C TRP A 32 6.52 -1.39 -20.97
N ASP A 33 7.64 -1.81 -21.56
CA ASP A 33 8.80 -2.33 -20.82
C ASP A 33 9.27 -1.31 -19.76
N LYS A 34 9.44 -0.05 -20.14
CA LYS A 34 9.86 1.01 -19.21
C LYS A 34 8.80 1.29 -18.15
N THR A 35 7.53 1.38 -18.55
CA THR A 35 6.43 1.69 -17.64
C THR A 35 6.24 0.58 -16.59
N ILE A 36 6.33 -0.69 -16.98
CA ILE A 36 6.21 -1.82 -16.05
C ILE A 36 7.36 -1.81 -15.04
N ARG A 37 8.60 -1.56 -15.49
CA ARG A 37 9.76 -1.48 -14.59
C ARG A 37 9.61 -0.35 -13.58
N LEU A 38 9.24 0.85 -14.05
CA LEU A 38 9.00 2.00 -13.18
C LEU A 38 7.83 1.76 -12.23
N ALA A 39 6.70 1.27 -12.71
CA ALA A 39 5.53 0.97 -11.89
C ALA A 39 5.85 -0.08 -10.82
N ARG A 40 6.68 -1.08 -11.13
CA ARG A 40 7.12 -2.08 -10.16
C ARG A 40 8.04 -1.47 -9.11
N GLN A 41 9.04 -0.70 -9.53
CA GLN A 41 9.96 -0.01 -8.62
C GLN A 41 9.22 0.96 -7.69
N ALA A 42 8.23 1.68 -8.22
CA ALA A 42 7.37 2.59 -7.47
C ALA A 42 6.26 1.90 -6.66
N ARG A 43 6.14 0.55 -6.71
CA ARG A 43 5.06 -0.23 -6.08
C ARG A 43 3.64 0.16 -6.55
N LEU A 44 3.51 0.65 -7.78
CA LEU A 44 2.26 1.08 -8.41
C LEU A 44 1.73 0.10 -9.46
N LEU A 45 2.46 -0.97 -9.78
CA LEU A 45 2.03 -1.91 -10.84
C LEU A 45 0.69 -2.60 -10.52
N GLY A 46 0.43 -2.93 -9.25
CA GLY A 46 -0.87 -3.50 -8.84
C GLY A 46 -2.02 -2.50 -9.02
N VAL A 47 -1.79 -1.22 -8.68
CA VAL A 47 -2.76 -0.13 -8.87
C VAL A 47 -3.05 0.07 -10.36
N LEU A 48 -2.01 0.13 -11.19
CA LEU A 48 -2.14 0.24 -12.64
C LEU A 48 -2.90 -0.95 -13.22
N ALA A 49 -2.54 -2.17 -12.81
CA ALA A 49 -3.20 -3.39 -13.25
C ALA A 49 -4.70 -3.38 -12.91
N HIS A 50 -5.06 -2.98 -11.69
CA HIS A 50 -6.47 -2.83 -11.29
C HIS A 50 -7.21 -1.81 -12.16
N ARG A 51 -6.64 -0.62 -12.38
CA ARG A 51 -7.26 0.43 -13.21
C ARG A 51 -7.47 0.00 -14.66
N ILE A 52 -6.54 -0.78 -15.22
CA ILE A 52 -6.69 -1.33 -16.57
C ILE A 52 -7.80 -2.39 -16.60
N GLN A 53 -7.84 -3.29 -15.62
CA GLN A 53 -8.82 -4.37 -15.53
C GLN A 53 -10.25 -3.88 -15.27
N SER A 54 -10.40 -2.79 -14.50
CA SER A 54 -11.71 -2.22 -14.19
C SER A 54 -12.34 -1.48 -15.39
N ARG A 55 -11.57 -1.20 -16.44
CA ARG A 55 -12.05 -0.57 -17.68
C ARG A 55 -12.46 -1.65 -18.68
N ALA A 56 -13.76 -1.76 -18.95
CA ALA A 56 -14.30 -2.74 -19.88
C ALA A 56 -13.59 -2.70 -21.25
N GLY A 57 -13.21 -3.87 -21.76
CA GLY A 57 -12.57 -4.05 -23.05
C GLY A 57 -11.09 -3.66 -23.12
N LEU A 58 -10.53 -2.95 -22.13
CA LEU A 58 -9.16 -2.43 -22.22
C LEU A 58 -8.09 -3.53 -22.15
N LEU A 59 -8.34 -4.59 -21.37
CA LEU A 59 -7.42 -5.74 -21.31
C LEU A 59 -7.18 -6.40 -22.67
N ALA A 60 -8.18 -6.40 -23.55
CA ALA A 60 -8.07 -7.01 -24.87
C ALA A 60 -7.10 -6.24 -25.78
N ASP A 61 -6.84 -4.97 -25.50
CA ASP A 61 -5.91 -4.12 -26.24
C ASP A 61 -4.49 -4.13 -25.65
N VAL A 62 -4.29 -4.77 -24.50
CA VAL A 62 -2.97 -4.88 -23.88
C VAL A 62 -2.24 -6.08 -24.50
N PRO A 63 -0.98 -5.91 -24.93
CA PRO A 63 -0.20 -7.01 -25.50
C PRO A 63 -0.09 -8.20 -24.54
N GLU A 64 -0.16 -9.42 -25.07
CA GLU A 64 -0.16 -10.66 -24.27
C GLU A 64 1.05 -10.76 -23.32
N CYS A 65 2.23 -10.36 -23.79
CA CYS A 65 3.46 -10.34 -22.97
C CYS A 65 3.39 -9.37 -21.78
N VAL A 66 2.55 -8.33 -21.86
CA VAL A 66 2.31 -7.37 -20.77
C VAL A 66 1.29 -7.91 -19.78
N LEU A 67 0.26 -8.63 -20.25
CA LEU A 67 -0.80 -9.18 -19.41
C LEU A 67 -0.26 -10.05 -18.27
N GLY A 68 0.76 -10.87 -18.53
CA GLY A 68 1.40 -11.68 -17.49
C GLY A 68 1.93 -10.86 -16.31
N HIS A 69 2.49 -9.66 -16.57
CA HIS A 69 2.95 -8.76 -15.53
C HIS A 69 1.80 -8.12 -14.74
N LEU A 70 0.69 -7.77 -15.41
CA LEU A 70 -0.48 -7.17 -14.77
C LEU A 70 -1.20 -8.19 -13.88
N TYR A 71 -1.39 -9.42 -14.36
CA TYR A 71 -1.99 -10.50 -13.58
C TYR A 71 -1.13 -10.87 -12.37
N SER A 72 0.19 -10.97 -12.56
CA SER A 72 1.12 -11.21 -11.45
C SER A 72 1.02 -10.12 -10.37
N ALA A 73 0.97 -8.85 -10.77
CA ALA A 73 0.84 -7.73 -9.82
C ALA A 73 -0.53 -7.72 -9.10
N THR A 74 -1.59 -8.14 -9.79
CA THR A 74 -2.93 -8.27 -9.22
C THR A 74 -2.96 -9.37 -8.17
N ALA A 75 -2.46 -10.56 -8.50
CA ALA A 75 -2.35 -11.67 -7.55
C ALA A 75 -1.50 -11.29 -6.33
N TYR A 76 -0.36 -10.62 -6.55
CA TYR A 76 0.51 -10.20 -5.46
C TYR A 76 -0.15 -9.16 -4.53
N SER A 77 -0.82 -8.14 -5.08
CA SER A 77 -1.53 -7.14 -4.28
C SER A 77 -2.73 -7.73 -3.53
N ALA A 78 -3.45 -8.68 -4.13
CA ALA A 78 -4.51 -9.44 -3.46
C ALA A 78 -3.95 -10.26 -2.28
N HIS A 79 -2.82 -10.95 -2.48
CA HIS A 79 -2.15 -11.69 -1.42
C HIS A 79 -1.70 -10.78 -0.27
N ARG A 80 -1.08 -9.63 -0.56
CA ARG A 80 -0.71 -8.64 0.48
C ARG A 80 -1.91 -8.11 1.24
N SER A 81 -3.00 -7.84 0.54
CA SER A 81 -4.27 -7.43 1.16
C SER A 81 -4.83 -8.51 2.08
N GLN A 82 -4.69 -9.79 1.71
CA GLN A 82 -5.13 -10.91 2.53
C GLN A 82 -4.26 -11.09 3.78
N LEU A 83 -2.93 -10.96 3.66
CA LEU A 83 -2.03 -11.01 4.81
C LEU A 83 -2.37 -9.90 5.81
N LEU A 84 -2.61 -8.69 5.33
CA LEU A 84 -3.04 -7.58 6.20
C LEU A 84 -4.34 -7.91 6.93
N ARG A 85 -5.34 -8.50 6.26
CA ARG A 85 -6.60 -8.90 6.93
C ARG A 85 -6.36 -9.94 8.02
N ILE A 86 -5.48 -10.91 7.79
CA ILE A 86 -5.12 -11.92 8.80
C ILE A 86 -4.46 -11.24 10.01
N GLU A 87 -3.53 -10.33 9.76
CA GLU A 87 -2.87 -9.55 10.81
C GLU A 87 -3.86 -8.69 11.60
N LEU A 88 -4.82 -8.04 10.93
CA LEU A 88 -5.87 -7.28 11.59
C LEU A 88 -6.78 -8.15 12.47
N THR A 89 -7.08 -9.39 12.05
CA THR A 89 -7.81 -10.34 12.90
C THR A 89 -6.99 -10.70 14.14
N ALA A 90 -5.69 -10.99 13.97
CA ALA A 90 -4.82 -11.30 15.11
C ALA A 90 -4.71 -10.12 16.08
N LEU A 91 -4.63 -8.88 15.58
CA LEU A 91 -4.63 -7.67 16.40
C LEU A 91 -5.96 -7.49 17.15
N ALA A 92 -7.09 -7.76 16.51
CA ALA A 92 -8.41 -7.69 17.14
C ALA A 92 -8.59 -8.73 18.26
N ASP A 93 -7.95 -9.89 18.14
CA ASP A 93 -8.02 -10.95 19.16
C ASP A 93 -7.20 -10.62 20.42
N VAL A 94 -6.15 -9.81 20.30
CA VAL A 94 -5.22 -9.51 21.41
C VAL A 94 -5.51 -8.17 22.09
N LEU A 95 -6.02 -7.18 21.35
CA LEU A 95 -6.30 -5.86 21.91
C LEU A 95 -7.55 -5.92 22.80
N PRO A 96 -7.54 -5.28 23.99
CA PRO A 96 -8.69 -5.30 24.90
C PRO A 96 -9.95 -4.74 24.24
N ALA A 97 -11.09 -5.43 24.38
CA ALA A 97 -12.33 -5.06 23.72
C ALA A 97 -12.88 -3.67 24.13
N GLU A 98 -12.52 -3.20 25.32
CA GLU A 98 -12.91 -1.87 25.83
C GLU A 98 -12.01 -0.75 25.33
N LEU A 99 -10.88 -1.08 24.68
CA LEU A 99 -9.92 -0.11 24.19
C LEU A 99 -10.38 0.41 22.83
N PRO A 100 -10.71 1.71 22.69
CA PRO A 100 -11.09 2.27 21.40
C PRO A 100 -9.87 2.33 20.48
N VAL A 101 -9.87 1.52 19.43
CA VAL A 101 -8.80 1.47 18.42
C VAL A 101 -9.31 2.07 17.12
N VAL A 102 -8.51 2.96 16.54
CA VAL A 102 -8.76 3.52 15.21
C VAL A 102 -7.71 2.97 14.25
N LEU A 103 -8.16 2.31 13.19
CA LEU A 103 -7.29 1.94 12.08
C LEU A 103 -6.97 3.17 11.24
N LEU A 104 -5.70 3.33 10.88
CA LEU A 104 -5.23 4.43 10.04
C LEU A 104 -4.74 3.94 8.66
N LYS A 105 -4.50 4.94 7.80
CA LYS A 105 -3.83 4.81 6.49
C LYS A 105 -4.32 3.61 5.66
N GLY A 106 -3.40 2.74 5.24
CA GLY A 106 -3.65 1.65 4.29
C GLY A 106 -4.63 0.61 4.82
N ALA A 107 -4.50 0.22 6.08
CA ALA A 107 -5.40 -0.74 6.73
C ALA A 107 -6.84 -0.20 6.79
N ALA A 108 -7.00 1.08 7.15
CA ALA A 108 -8.31 1.72 7.17
C ALA A 108 -8.99 1.73 5.79
N TYR A 109 -8.24 2.05 4.73
CA TYR A 109 -8.80 2.05 3.36
C TYR A 109 -9.21 0.66 2.91
N LEU A 110 -8.45 -0.36 3.29
CA LEU A 110 -8.70 -1.75 2.92
C LEU A 110 -9.94 -2.31 3.63
N VAL A 111 -10.11 -2.03 4.92
CA VAL A 111 -11.28 -2.48 5.69
C VAL A 111 -12.56 -1.77 5.24
N GLN A 112 -12.47 -0.50 4.86
CA GLN A 112 -13.59 0.28 4.30
C GLN A 112 -13.86 0.00 2.82
N ASP A 113 -13.12 -0.93 2.20
CA ASP A 113 -13.26 -1.30 0.78
C ASP A 113 -13.14 -0.11 -0.20
N LEU A 114 -12.31 0.88 0.13
CA LEU A 114 -12.16 2.09 -0.68
C LEU A 114 -11.40 1.83 -1.98
N GLU A 115 -11.77 2.54 -3.05
CA GLU A 115 -11.10 2.42 -4.36
C GLU A 115 -9.60 2.71 -4.28
N VAL A 116 -9.18 3.62 -3.40
CA VAL A 116 -7.77 3.95 -3.18
C VAL A 116 -6.95 2.77 -2.65
N ALA A 117 -7.57 1.74 -2.06
CA ALA A 117 -6.88 0.54 -1.59
C ALA A 117 -6.58 -0.47 -2.71
N ARG A 118 -7.29 -0.40 -3.84
CA ARG A 118 -7.22 -1.41 -4.90
C ARG A 118 -5.84 -1.45 -5.54
N GLY A 119 -5.23 -2.64 -5.55
CA GLY A 119 -3.91 -2.87 -6.13
C GLY A 119 -2.74 -2.29 -5.33
N ARG A 120 -2.97 -1.68 -4.15
CA ARG A 120 -1.89 -1.22 -3.27
C ARG A 120 -1.19 -2.39 -2.59
N LEU A 121 0.04 -2.14 -2.17
CA LEU A 121 0.85 -3.07 -1.39
C LEU A 121 0.99 -2.52 0.03
N PRO A 122 0.05 -2.82 0.94
CA PRO A 122 0.20 -2.44 2.34
C PRO A 122 1.43 -3.15 2.94
N GLY A 123 2.22 -2.37 3.68
CA GLY A 123 3.46 -2.82 4.31
C GLY A 123 3.30 -3.14 5.79
N ASP A 124 2.48 -2.34 6.47
CA ASP A 124 2.32 -2.21 7.90
C ASP A 124 0.84 -1.96 8.27
N VAL A 125 0.55 -2.07 9.57
CA VAL A 125 -0.72 -1.68 10.19
C VAL A 125 -0.47 -0.51 11.12
N ASP A 126 -1.10 0.62 10.84
CA ASP A 126 -1.12 1.77 11.74
C ASP A 126 -2.37 1.74 12.63
N LEU A 127 -2.15 1.71 13.95
CA LEU A 127 -3.19 1.80 14.97
C LEU A 127 -3.09 3.13 15.72
N MET A 128 -4.22 3.74 16.03
CA MET A 128 -4.30 4.88 16.93
C MET A 128 -5.17 4.55 18.13
N VAL A 129 -4.64 4.84 19.31
CA VAL A 129 -5.28 4.64 20.60
C VAL A 129 -5.24 5.94 21.41
N ALA A 130 -6.07 6.05 22.44
CA ALA A 130 -5.97 7.19 23.35
C ALA A 130 -4.64 7.15 24.11
N ARG A 131 -4.05 8.32 24.41
CA ARG A 131 -2.76 8.42 25.12
C ARG A 131 -2.76 7.64 26.44
N ASN A 132 -3.86 7.68 27.18
CA ASN A 132 -3.98 7.00 28.47
C ASN A 132 -4.17 5.48 28.35
N ASP A 133 -4.42 4.97 27.14
CA ASP A 133 -4.59 3.54 26.86
C ASP A 133 -3.34 2.93 26.19
N LEU A 134 -2.31 3.74 25.93
CA LEU A 134 -1.11 3.30 25.22
C LEU A 134 -0.41 2.13 25.93
N ASP A 135 -0.14 2.26 27.24
CA ASP A 135 0.49 1.20 28.04
C ASP A 135 -0.33 -0.09 28.01
N ARG A 136 -1.67 0.01 27.96
CA ARG A 136 -2.57 -1.16 27.89
C ARG A 136 -2.48 -1.86 26.54
N ALA A 137 -2.41 -1.08 25.45
CA ALA A 137 -2.23 -1.62 24.10
C ALA A 137 -0.86 -2.30 23.95
N GLU A 138 0.22 -1.66 24.39
CA GLU A 138 1.57 -2.22 24.36
C GLU A 138 1.68 -3.51 25.19
N ALA A 139 1.15 -3.50 26.42
CA ALA A 139 1.15 -4.70 27.27
C ALA A 139 0.38 -5.88 26.65
N ALA A 140 -0.74 -5.61 25.95
CA ALA A 140 -1.50 -6.63 25.27
C ALA A 140 -0.73 -7.24 24.09
N LEU A 141 -0.07 -6.40 23.28
CA LEU A 141 0.75 -6.84 22.16
C LEU A 141 1.97 -7.66 22.62
N LEU A 142 2.72 -7.14 23.61
CA LEU A 142 3.87 -7.84 24.22
C LEU A 142 3.43 -9.17 24.84
N GLY A 143 2.31 -9.18 25.56
CA GLY A 143 1.75 -10.39 26.18
C GLY A 143 1.34 -11.46 25.17
N ALA A 144 1.04 -11.08 23.94
CA ALA A 144 0.69 -11.97 22.84
C ALA A 144 1.89 -12.33 21.93
N GLY A 145 3.10 -11.86 22.27
CA GLY A 145 4.35 -12.23 21.60
C GLY A 145 4.78 -11.29 20.46
N TRP A 146 4.17 -10.11 20.32
CA TRP A 146 4.73 -9.05 19.49
C TRP A 146 5.96 -8.47 20.19
N GLU A 147 6.97 -8.11 19.42
CA GLU A 147 8.22 -7.53 19.91
C GLU A 147 8.32 -6.08 19.44
N ALA A 148 8.76 -5.20 20.34
CA ALA A 148 9.11 -3.83 19.97
C ALA A 148 10.41 -3.83 19.18
N GLU A 149 10.54 -2.92 18.21
CA GLU A 149 11.80 -2.69 17.52
C GLU A 149 12.84 -2.12 18.51
N GLU A 150 14.07 -2.63 18.49
CA GLU A 150 15.13 -2.12 19.36
C GLU A 150 15.53 -0.69 18.94
N ILE A 151 15.03 0.30 19.69
CA ILE A 151 15.41 1.70 19.54
C ILE A 151 16.18 2.19 20.77
N ASP A 152 17.12 3.11 20.56
CA ASP A 152 17.90 3.67 21.66
C ASP A 152 17.05 4.59 22.57
N ALA A 153 17.58 4.96 23.73
CA ALA A 153 16.86 5.79 24.69
C ALA A 153 16.46 7.17 24.14
N TYR A 154 17.18 7.68 23.13
CA TYR A 154 16.81 8.92 22.45
C TYR A 154 15.62 8.68 21.51
N GLY A 155 15.63 7.58 20.76
CA GLY A 155 14.55 7.15 19.87
C GLY A 155 13.24 6.93 20.63
N GLU A 156 13.28 6.17 21.73
CA GLU A 156 12.11 5.97 22.62
C GLU A 156 11.51 7.31 23.03
N ARG A 157 12.36 8.22 23.49
CA ARG A 157 11.91 9.54 23.92
C ARG A 157 11.34 10.36 22.77
N TYR A 158 12.00 10.35 21.61
CA TYR A 158 11.53 11.05 20.41
C TYR A 158 10.14 10.57 19.99
N TYR A 159 9.94 9.25 19.90
CA TYR A 159 8.66 8.68 19.47
C TYR A 159 7.55 8.89 20.50
N ARG A 160 7.85 8.77 21.80
CA ARG A 160 6.84 8.98 22.86
C ARG A 160 6.48 10.44 23.08
N GLU A 161 7.48 11.33 23.14
CA GLU A 161 7.26 12.75 23.50
C GLU A 161 6.91 13.63 22.30
N TRP A 162 7.39 13.32 21.09
CA TRP A 162 7.26 14.24 19.95
C TRP A 162 6.57 13.63 18.72
N SER A 163 6.96 12.43 18.28
CA SER A 163 6.38 11.82 17.07
C SER A 163 4.96 11.30 17.31
N HIS A 164 4.75 10.68 18.47
CA HIS A 164 3.55 9.92 18.81
C HIS A 164 3.25 8.78 17.81
N GLU A 165 4.30 8.20 17.23
CA GLU A 165 4.28 7.02 16.36
C GLU A 165 5.21 6.00 17.00
N LEU A 166 4.67 4.95 17.61
CA LEU A 166 5.41 3.91 18.33
C LEU A 166 5.39 2.61 17.54
#